data_AF-J3CHN6-F1
#
_entry.id   AF-J3CHN6-F1
#
_cell.length_a   1.000
_cell.length_b   1.000
_cell.length_c   1.000
_cell.angle_alpha   90.00
_cell.angle_beta   90.00
_cell.angle_gamma   90.00
#
_symmetry.space_group_name_H-M   'P 1'
#
loop_
_entity.id
_entity.type
_entity.pdbx_description
1 polymer ?
#
loop_
_entity_poly.entity_id
_entity_poly.type
_entity_poly.pdbx_seq_one_letter_code
_entity_poly.pdbx_strand_id
1 'polypeptide(L)'
;TATMARMFDTTPATTARTLFMLPDKGQTDIPDANFPAVKGRFQYMPLAGMNTSDANGCRCIKDPLYIVDNYDFPTEFFNADVEYRAGIDQPNTYQVVKSPSAATIEIPVSKAFSVQSQLLNNQDILNPSNFNNLKANVLWTTNTSLINKILMANPAPSTLDGIADSKILVTVNANQSGNAVVTLHNGSITNPVYWSWHIWVTDTPVNSYGYTTELPAGNVTNYINYTDKADIILQTEFMDRNLGATGAFPVPVNPYMPTAVELAKIRASTGLHYQWGRKDPIPVFQNADNRTSYNVFLGNVAANGSVTYTTLSAATYNNTSGSYIIPYNTYTGAANANILAGNKISDRIAKVLSYSVEHPLVYMVPNTFAAFNGSTPSYTNGTDWLSTEPNLAADRWGRGDKKSPFDPCPAGWRIPDVSGVAIVSGKDFGMTPWYKKDKNVATSYSVINDYLGVRVKNSTGTTIGYTD
;
A
#
# COMPACT_ATOMS: atom_id res chain seq x y z
N THR A 1 27.35 7.04 24.06
CA THR A 1 27.89 8.10 24.93
C THR A 1 29.08 7.55 25.70
N ALA A 2 30.28 7.69 25.14
CA ALA A 2 31.52 7.32 25.83
C ALA A 2 32.53 8.45 25.63
N THR A 3 32.57 9.38 26.56
CA THR A 3 33.68 10.33 26.71
C THR A 3 34.76 9.63 27.52
N MET A 4 35.66 8.90 26.86
CA MET A 4 36.92 8.52 27.52
C MET A 4 37.72 9.79 27.79
N ALA A 5 38.33 9.91 28.97
CA ALA A 5 39.32 10.94 29.23
C ALA A 5 40.53 10.73 28.31
N ARG A 6 41.22 11.81 27.93
CA ARG A 6 42.46 11.67 27.15
C ARG A 6 43.48 10.91 28.00
N MET A 7 44.32 10.07 27.40
CA MET A 7 45.32 9.28 28.15
C MET A 7 46.36 10.12 28.91
N PHE A 8 46.40 11.43 28.70
CA PHE A 8 47.41 12.34 29.23
C PHE A 8 46.83 13.49 30.06
N ASP A 9 45.50 13.63 30.18
CA ASP A 9 44.87 14.62 31.08
C ASP A 9 43.43 14.23 31.48
N THR A 10 42.84 14.98 32.41
CA THR A 10 41.47 14.80 32.88
C THR A 10 40.43 15.46 31.96
N THR A 11 40.83 15.99 30.79
CA THR A 11 39.88 16.62 29.87
C THR A 11 39.09 15.53 29.11
N PRO A 12 37.77 15.68 28.99
CA PRO A 12 36.96 14.77 28.19
C PRO A 12 37.38 14.81 26.72
N ALA A 13 37.46 13.66 26.05
CA ALA A 13 37.51 13.63 24.60
C ALA A 13 36.15 14.06 24.02
N THR A 14 36.06 15.33 23.62
CA THR A 14 34.86 15.89 22.97
C THR A 14 34.81 15.60 21.47
N THR A 15 35.86 15.03 20.90
CA THR A 15 35.95 14.69 19.47
C THR A 15 36.37 13.24 19.26
N ALA A 16 35.80 12.60 18.25
CA ALA A 16 36.15 11.27 17.78
C ALA A 16 36.60 11.33 16.31
N ARG A 17 37.43 10.37 15.91
CA ARG A 17 37.74 10.14 14.50
C ARG A 17 36.57 9.45 13.84
N THR A 18 36.22 9.91 12.65
CA THR A 18 35.21 9.30 11.80
C THR A 18 35.78 9.01 10.42
N LEU A 19 35.20 8.01 9.78
CA LEU A 19 35.28 7.85 8.34
C LEU A 19 34.16 8.69 7.72
N PHE A 20 34.51 9.84 7.13
CA PHE A 20 33.55 10.68 6.44
C PHE A 20 33.70 10.54 4.93
N MET A 21 32.61 10.17 4.26
CA MET A 21 32.50 10.14 2.81
C MET A 21 31.36 11.06 2.42
N LEU A 22 31.62 12.02 1.54
CA LEU A 22 30.60 12.90 1.00
C LEU A 22 30.39 12.60 -0.48
N PRO A 23 29.39 11.80 -0.85
CA PRO A 23 28.94 11.64 -2.23
C PRO A 23 27.68 12.50 -2.47
N ASP A 24 27.83 13.83 -2.48
CA ASP A 24 26.69 14.75 -2.63
C ASP A 24 26.61 15.32 -4.06
N LYS A 25 25.77 14.71 -4.89
CA LYS A 25 25.54 15.20 -6.26
C LYS A 25 24.83 16.55 -6.35
N GLY A 26 24.14 16.98 -5.30
CA GLY A 26 23.33 18.20 -5.32
C GLY A 26 24.15 19.49 -5.26
N GLN A 27 25.48 19.39 -5.11
CA GLN A 27 26.39 20.51 -5.08
C GLN A 27 26.74 20.99 -6.49
N THR A 28 27.00 22.29 -6.64
CA THR A 28 27.37 22.90 -7.93
C THR A 28 28.83 22.68 -8.33
N ASP A 29 29.62 22.04 -7.47
CA ASP A 29 31.03 21.73 -7.66
C ASP A 29 31.26 20.85 -8.90
N ILE A 30 32.42 20.98 -9.53
CA ILE A 30 32.92 20.08 -10.58
C ILE A 30 34.15 19.36 -10.00
N PRO A 31 33.99 18.11 -9.55
CA PRO A 31 35.01 17.43 -8.74
C PRO A 31 36.12 16.80 -9.60
N ASP A 32 35.87 16.54 -10.89
CA ASP A 32 36.83 16.00 -11.84
C ASP A 32 36.86 16.86 -13.11
N ALA A 33 38.00 17.49 -13.39
CA ALA A 33 38.18 18.35 -14.55
C ALA A 33 38.06 17.60 -15.90
N ASN A 34 38.25 16.27 -15.92
CA ASN A 34 38.04 15.45 -17.11
C ASN A 34 36.54 15.25 -17.43
N PHE A 35 35.67 15.49 -16.45
CA PHE A 35 34.21 15.40 -16.59
C PHE A 35 33.53 16.73 -16.24
N PRO A 36 33.71 17.78 -17.06
CA PRO A 36 33.21 19.13 -16.75
C PRO A 36 31.68 19.23 -16.68
N ALA A 37 30.96 18.24 -17.21
CA ALA A 37 29.51 18.13 -17.13
C ALA A 37 29.02 17.41 -15.86
N VAL A 38 29.91 16.77 -15.10
CA VAL A 38 29.56 16.05 -13.87
C VAL A 38 29.62 17.01 -12.70
N LYS A 39 28.44 17.37 -12.20
CA LYS A 39 28.28 18.20 -11.00
C LYS A 39 28.11 17.33 -9.76
N GLY A 40 28.68 17.79 -8.66
CA GLY A 40 28.59 17.16 -7.35
C GLY A 40 29.88 17.31 -6.57
N ARG A 41 29.83 16.97 -5.28
CA ARG A 41 31.00 16.93 -4.41
C ARG A 41 31.30 15.48 -4.03
N PHE A 42 32.54 15.07 -4.25
CA PHE A 42 33.09 13.81 -3.76
C PHE A 42 34.26 14.08 -2.83
N GLN A 43 34.13 13.74 -1.54
CA GLN A 43 35.22 13.85 -0.57
C GLN A 43 35.37 12.58 0.24
N TYR A 44 36.61 12.16 0.45
CA TYR A 44 36.99 11.03 1.29
C TYR A 44 37.89 11.52 2.43
N MET A 45 37.42 11.44 3.66
CA MET A 45 38.10 11.91 4.85
C MET A 45 38.12 10.80 5.91
N PRO A 46 39.09 9.87 5.84
CA PRO A 46 39.13 8.69 6.71
C PRO A 46 39.45 9.00 8.18
N LEU A 47 39.88 10.23 8.48
CA LEU A 47 40.24 10.69 9.81
C LEU A 47 39.56 12.03 10.15
N ALA A 48 38.36 12.28 9.60
CA ALA A 48 37.59 13.47 9.94
C ALA A 48 37.30 13.52 11.45
N GLY A 49 37.16 14.72 12.00
CA GLY A 49 36.79 14.93 13.41
C GLY A 49 35.29 15.16 13.53
N MET A 50 34.64 14.52 14.50
CA MET A 50 33.23 14.78 14.85
C MET A 50 33.08 14.91 16.36
N ASN A 51 32.06 15.62 16.84
CA ASN A 51 31.84 15.71 18.27
C ASN A 51 31.24 14.40 18.80
N THR A 52 31.64 13.99 19.99
CA THR A 52 31.10 12.79 20.65
C THR A 52 29.65 12.96 21.11
N SER A 53 29.12 14.19 21.06
CA SER A 53 27.71 14.52 21.27
C SER A 53 26.83 14.32 20.03
N ASP A 54 27.42 14.21 18.84
CA ASP A 54 26.67 14.15 17.59
C ASP A 54 26.16 12.73 17.32
N ALA A 55 24.95 12.62 16.78
CA ALA A 55 24.44 11.34 16.26
C ALA A 55 25.05 11.07 14.88
N ASN A 56 25.78 9.97 14.73
CA ASN A 56 26.51 9.61 13.50
C ASN A 56 26.16 8.21 13.03
N GLY A 57 26.26 7.98 11.72
CA GLY A 57 26.08 6.65 11.15
C GLY A 57 27.15 5.67 11.62
N CYS A 58 26.74 4.51 12.12
CA CYS A 58 27.64 3.43 12.51
C CYS A 58 27.78 2.44 11.35
N ARG A 59 29.01 2.20 10.90
CA ARG A 59 29.32 1.09 9.97
C ARG A 59 29.93 -0.05 10.78
N CYS A 60 29.18 -1.14 10.92
CA CYS A 60 29.68 -2.34 11.60
C CYS A 60 30.67 -3.08 10.69
N ILE A 61 31.76 -3.58 11.27
CA ILE A 61 32.66 -4.55 10.65
C ILE A 61 32.62 -5.84 11.46
N LYS A 62 32.79 -6.99 10.81
CA LYS A 62 32.98 -8.26 11.53
C LYS A 62 34.40 -8.25 12.11
N ASP A 63 34.54 -8.24 13.43
CA ASP A 63 35.85 -8.16 14.10
C ASP A 63 36.67 -9.41 13.82
N PRO A 64 37.76 -9.37 13.03
CA PRO A 64 38.51 -10.58 12.69
C PRO A 64 39.09 -11.33 13.91
N LEU A 65 39.18 -10.69 15.09
CA LEU A 65 39.64 -11.32 16.32
C LEU A 65 38.68 -12.35 16.90
N TYR A 66 37.39 -12.39 16.49
CA TYR A 66 36.46 -13.43 16.95
C TYR A 66 36.96 -14.86 16.65
N ILE A 67 37.80 -15.02 15.61
CA ILE A 67 38.45 -16.27 15.20
C ILE A 67 39.61 -16.64 16.15
N VAL A 68 40.37 -15.64 16.61
CA VAL A 68 41.59 -15.84 17.41
C VAL A 68 41.25 -15.96 18.89
N ASP A 69 40.34 -15.11 19.37
CA ASP A 69 39.98 -14.99 20.79
C ASP A 69 38.72 -15.79 21.16
N ASN A 70 38.15 -16.52 20.19
CA ASN A 70 37.03 -17.46 20.35
C ASN A 70 35.83 -16.88 21.14
N TYR A 71 35.48 -15.63 20.86
CA TYR A 71 34.25 -15.01 21.36
C TYR A 71 33.19 -14.93 20.26
N ASP A 72 31.92 -14.98 20.65
CA ASP A 72 30.78 -14.75 19.79
C ASP A 72 29.90 -13.67 20.44
N PHE A 73 29.16 -12.92 19.62
CA PHE A 73 28.15 -11.96 20.06
C PHE A 73 26.77 -12.52 19.70
N PRO A 74 26.29 -13.57 20.41
CA PRO A 74 25.00 -14.15 20.11
C PRO A 74 23.91 -13.09 20.31
N THR A 75 23.04 -12.96 19.32
CA THR A 75 21.86 -12.10 19.45
C THR A 75 20.87 -12.79 20.38
N GLU A 76 20.68 -12.24 21.58
CA GLU A 76 19.63 -12.67 22.49
C GLU A 76 18.34 -11.90 22.17
N PHE A 77 17.30 -12.63 21.79
CA PHE A 77 15.97 -12.05 21.60
C PHE A 77 15.22 -12.09 22.93
N PHE A 78 14.48 -11.02 23.23
CA PHE A 78 13.49 -11.07 24.31
C PHE A 78 12.42 -12.09 23.93
N ASN A 79 12.11 -13.03 24.83
CA ASN A 79 11.02 -13.97 24.63
C ASN A 79 9.70 -13.19 24.63
N ALA A 80 9.05 -13.08 23.46
CA ALA A 80 7.71 -12.53 23.36
C ALA A 80 6.68 -13.54 23.88
N ASP A 81 5.68 -13.05 24.60
CA ASP A 81 4.45 -13.80 24.87
C ASP A 81 3.82 -14.21 23.52
N VAL A 82 3.65 -15.53 23.32
CA VAL A 82 3.00 -16.21 22.17
C VAL A 82 2.88 -15.38 20.88
N GLU A 83 3.88 -15.51 20.01
CA GLU A 83 3.91 -14.81 18.73
C GLU A 83 3.27 -15.63 17.59
N TYR A 84 2.36 -15.03 16.82
CA TYR A 84 1.78 -15.64 15.62
C TYR A 84 1.98 -14.72 14.41
N ARG A 85 2.94 -15.05 13.54
CA ARG A 85 3.27 -14.28 12.31
C ARG A 85 2.95 -15.00 11.00
N ALA A 86 2.39 -16.21 11.08
CA ALA A 86 2.15 -17.02 9.89
C ALA A 86 1.25 -16.28 8.88
N GLY A 87 1.70 -16.20 7.62
CA GLY A 87 0.95 -15.62 6.52
C GLY A 87 0.81 -14.09 6.54
N ILE A 88 1.52 -13.35 7.41
CA ILE A 88 1.41 -11.88 7.50
C ILE A 88 1.69 -11.16 6.16
N ASP A 89 2.57 -11.75 5.33
CA ASP A 89 2.97 -11.22 4.02
C ASP A 89 2.12 -11.73 2.84
N GLN A 90 1.09 -12.55 3.08
CA GLN A 90 0.20 -13.04 2.02
C GLN A 90 -0.52 -11.87 1.31
N PRO A 91 -1.05 -12.02 0.09
CA PRO A 91 -1.74 -10.92 -0.57
C PRO A 91 -3.13 -10.64 0.03
N ASN A 92 -3.63 -9.41 -0.18
CA ASN A 92 -5.02 -9.06 0.14
C ASN A 92 -5.95 -9.21 -1.07
N THR A 93 -5.40 -9.29 -2.29
CA THR A 93 -6.15 -9.57 -3.51
C THR A 93 -5.75 -10.92 -4.10
N TYR A 94 -6.75 -11.73 -4.47
CA TYR A 94 -6.58 -12.95 -5.24
C TYR A 94 -7.08 -12.69 -6.65
N GLN A 95 -6.13 -12.61 -7.59
CA GLN A 95 -6.41 -12.39 -8.99
C GLN A 95 -6.54 -13.73 -9.72
N VAL A 96 -7.59 -13.88 -10.51
CA VAL A 96 -7.76 -14.99 -11.45
C VAL A 96 -8.28 -14.49 -12.79
N VAL A 97 -8.07 -15.27 -13.85
CA VAL A 97 -8.62 -15.00 -15.18
C VAL A 97 -9.88 -15.83 -15.37
N LYS A 98 -10.92 -15.21 -15.94
CA LYS A 98 -12.17 -15.87 -16.31
C LYS A 98 -11.89 -17.11 -17.15
N SER A 99 -12.49 -18.23 -16.76
CA SER A 99 -12.30 -19.54 -17.37
C SER A 99 -13.63 -20.16 -17.79
N PRO A 100 -13.68 -21.00 -18.84
CA PRO A 100 -14.87 -21.77 -19.20
C PRO A 100 -15.26 -22.82 -18.14
N SER A 101 -14.39 -23.10 -17.17
CA SER A 101 -14.65 -23.98 -16.04
C SER A 101 -14.74 -23.16 -14.74
N ALA A 102 -15.51 -23.66 -13.78
CA ALA A 102 -15.50 -23.10 -12.43
C ALA A 102 -14.11 -23.27 -11.81
N ALA A 103 -13.71 -22.30 -10.99
CA ALA A 103 -12.41 -22.30 -10.32
C ALA A 103 -12.59 -22.10 -8.81
N THR A 104 -11.77 -22.75 -8.00
CA THR A 104 -11.74 -22.54 -6.55
C THR A 104 -10.51 -21.76 -6.17
N ILE A 105 -10.71 -20.63 -5.50
CA ILE A 105 -9.65 -19.84 -4.88
C ILE A 105 -9.56 -20.25 -3.42
N GLU A 106 -8.35 -20.61 -2.98
CA GLU A 106 -8.06 -20.91 -1.58
C GLU A 106 -7.39 -19.72 -0.92
N ILE A 107 -7.96 -19.26 0.20
CA ILE A 107 -7.47 -18.10 0.94
C ILE A 107 -7.10 -18.57 2.35
N PRO A 108 -5.80 -18.67 2.69
CA PRO A 108 -5.39 -18.99 4.05
C PRO A 108 -5.81 -17.87 5.02
N VAL A 109 -6.32 -18.26 6.18
CA VAL A 109 -6.86 -17.29 7.17
C VAL A 109 -5.79 -16.76 8.12
N SER A 110 -4.59 -17.36 8.16
CA SER A 110 -3.51 -17.02 9.09
C SER A 110 -3.18 -15.54 9.13
N LYS A 111 -3.24 -14.86 7.97
CA LYS A 111 -3.05 -13.42 7.89
C LYS A 111 -3.93 -12.66 8.88
N ALA A 112 -5.22 -13.01 8.99
CA ALA A 112 -6.15 -12.31 9.87
C ALA A 112 -5.67 -12.33 11.33
N PHE A 113 -5.26 -13.49 11.81
CA PHE A 113 -4.76 -13.69 13.17
C PHE A 113 -3.40 -13.03 13.39
N SER A 114 -2.51 -13.10 12.40
CA SER A 114 -1.20 -12.44 12.49
C SER A 114 -1.32 -10.92 12.56
N VAL A 115 -2.13 -10.28 11.70
CA VAL A 115 -2.29 -8.83 11.72
C VAL A 115 -3.04 -8.37 12.96
N GLN A 116 -4.09 -9.08 13.37
CA GLN A 116 -4.84 -8.78 14.60
C GLN A 116 -3.94 -8.78 15.84
N SER A 117 -3.14 -9.84 16.01
CA SER A 117 -2.26 -9.97 17.19
C SER A 117 -1.01 -9.08 17.13
N GLN A 118 -0.44 -8.83 15.95
CA GLN A 118 0.85 -8.14 15.82
C GLN A 118 0.73 -6.64 15.56
N LEU A 119 -0.33 -6.18 14.90
CA LEU A 119 -0.45 -4.80 14.42
C LEU A 119 -1.69 -4.07 14.93
N LEU A 120 -2.74 -4.79 15.31
CA LEU A 120 -4.02 -4.21 15.75
C LEU A 120 -4.22 -4.25 17.27
N ASN A 121 -3.19 -4.65 18.01
CA ASN A 121 -3.21 -4.75 19.48
C ASN A 121 -4.36 -5.64 20.01
N ASN A 122 -4.69 -6.70 19.28
CA ASN A 122 -5.71 -7.68 19.64
C ASN A 122 -5.08 -9.07 19.81
N GLN A 123 -4.30 -9.24 20.88
CA GLN A 123 -3.68 -10.54 21.20
C GLN A 123 -4.72 -11.61 21.56
N ASP A 124 -5.87 -11.20 22.10
CA ASP A 124 -6.95 -12.11 22.47
C ASP A 124 -7.51 -12.91 21.30
N ILE A 125 -7.31 -12.46 20.05
CA ILE A 125 -7.68 -13.22 18.84
C ILE A 125 -7.05 -14.63 18.80
N LEU A 126 -5.94 -14.83 19.53
CA LEU A 126 -5.20 -16.09 19.64
C LEU A 126 -5.77 -17.02 20.73
N ASN A 127 -6.85 -16.64 21.41
CA ASN A 127 -7.56 -17.54 22.31
C ASN A 127 -8.39 -18.57 21.51
N PRO A 128 -8.41 -19.86 21.88
CA PRO A 128 -9.15 -20.90 21.16
C PRO A 128 -10.65 -20.61 20.94
N SER A 129 -11.28 -19.85 21.84
CA SER A 129 -12.67 -19.41 21.67
C SER A 129 -12.89 -18.49 20.46
N ASN A 130 -11.83 -17.85 19.94
CA ASN A 130 -11.88 -16.92 18.82
C ASN A 130 -11.60 -17.59 17.47
N PHE A 131 -11.31 -18.90 17.44
CA PHE A 131 -11.15 -19.65 16.18
C PHE A 131 -11.76 -21.04 16.20
N ASN A 132 -12.69 -21.29 17.12
CA ASN A 132 -13.39 -22.57 17.25
C ASN A 132 -14.58 -22.74 16.29
N ASN A 133 -14.99 -21.71 15.54
CA ASN A 133 -16.11 -21.77 14.61
C ASN A 133 -16.00 -20.68 13.52
N LEU A 134 -14.92 -20.72 12.75
CA LEU A 134 -14.66 -19.79 11.66
C LEU A 134 -15.77 -19.86 10.59
N LYS A 135 -16.21 -18.68 10.15
CA LYS A 135 -17.21 -18.47 9.11
C LYS A 135 -16.68 -17.50 8.07
N ALA A 136 -17.10 -17.67 6.82
CA ALA A 136 -16.83 -16.70 5.77
C ALA A 136 -18.13 -16.19 5.15
N ASN A 137 -18.10 -14.93 4.69
CA ASN A 137 -19.20 -14.31 3.96
C ASN A 137 -18.69 -13.62 2.69
N VAL A 138 -19.59 -13.37 1.74
CA VAL A 138 -19.37 -12.40 0.67
C VAL A 138 -19.90 -11.06 1.19
N LEU A 139 -19.02 -10.11 1.48
CA LEU A 139 -19.44 -8.77 1.93
C LEU A 139 -20.19 -8.06 0.79
N TRP A 140 -19.58 -8.03 -0.40
CA TRP A 140 -20.22 -7.51 -1.59
C TRP A 140 -19.63 -8.10 -2.88
N THR A 141 -20.37 -8.02 -4.00
CA THR A 141 -19.92 -8.35 -5.36
C THR A 141 -20.43 -7.33 -6.38
N THR A 142 -19.69 -7.11 -7.48
CA THR A 142 -20.19 -6.40 -8.66
C THR A 142 -21.08 -7.26 -9.55
N ASN A 143 -21.04 -8.58 -9.40
CA ASN A 143 -21.74 -9.54 -10.25
C ASN A 143 -22.30 -10.68 -9.38
N THR A 144 -23.62 -10.80 -9.30
CA THR A 144 -24.31 -11.84 -8.51
C THR A 144 -24.10 -13.25 -9.04
N SER A 145 -23.67 -13.40 -10.29
CA SER A 145 -23.33 -14.70 -10.86
C SER A 145 -21.88 -15.10 -10.58
N LEU A 146 -21.04 -14.23 -10.01
CA LEU A 146 -19.60 -14.46 -9.87
C LEU A 146 -19.27 -15.59 -8.89
N ILE A 147 -19.75 -15.48 -7.64
CA ILE A 147 -19.43 -16.43 -6.57
C ILE A 147 -20.55 -17.46 -6.49
N ASN A 148 -20.20 -18.72 -6.76
CA ASN A 148 -21.12 -19.84 -6.65
C ASN A 148 -21.32 -20.27 -5.20
N LYS A 149 -20.19 -20.44 -4.50
CA LYS A 149 -20.16 -21.08 -3.18
C LYS A 149 -18.98 -20.59 -2.35
N ILE A 150 -19.21 -20.42 -1.05
CA ILE A 150 -18.16 -20.17 -0.06
C ILE A 150 -18.21 -21.27 1.00
N LEU A 151 -17.07 -21.90 1.27
CA LEU A 151 -16.90 -22.89 2.34
C LEU A 151 -15.67 -22.58 3.16
N MET A 152 -15.66 -23.08 4.40
CA MET A 152 -14.48 -23.08 5.25
C MET A 152 -13.86 -24.47 5.27
N ALA A 153 -12.59 -24.58 4.89
CA ALA A 153 -11.76 -25.74 5.20
C ALA A 153 -11.17 -25.57 6.60
N ASN A 154 -11.22 -26.63 7.40
CA ASN A 154 -10.83 -26.61 8.83
C ASN A 154 -11.43 -25.41 9.59
N PRO A 155 -12.78 -25.34 9.75
CA PRO A 155 -13.44 -24.19 10.38
C PRO A 155 -13.24 -24.08 11.89
N ALA A 156 -12.66 -25.09 12.55
CA ALA A 156 -12.56 -25.13 14.00
C ALA A 156 -11.20 -25.69 14.44
N PRO A 157 -10.07 -25.05 14.08
CA PRO A 157 -8.77 -25.47 14.57
C PRO A 157 -8.74 -25.47 16.10
N SER A 158 -8.19 -26.52 16.70
CA SER A 158 -8.09 -26.66 18.16
C SER A 158 -6.80 -26.09 18.75
N THR A 159 -5.84 -25.72 17.91
CA THR A 159 -4.52 -25.19 18.29
C THR A 159 -4.15 -24.00 17.41
N LEU A 160 -3.21 -23.17 17.89
CA LEU A 160 -2.67 -22.05 17.11
C LEU A 160 -2.02 -22.50 15.81
N ASP A 161 -1.25 -23.59 15.84
CA ASP A 161 -0.62 -24.15 14.64
C ASP A 161 -1.67 -24.61 13.63
N GLY A 162 -2.80 -25.14 14.10
CA GLY A 162 -3.91 -25.58 13.25
C GLY A 162 -4.59 -24.45 12.46
N ILE A 163 -4.42 -23.19 12.85
CA ILE A 163 -4.92 -22.02 12.09
C ILE A 163 -4.28 -21.96 10.69
N ALA A 164 -3.03 -22.44 10.55
CA ALA A 164 -2.34 -22.48 9.26
C ALA A 164 -3.04 -23.35 8.21
N ASP A 165 -3.79 -24.36 8.66
CA ASP A 165 -4.52 -25.29 7.80
C ASP A 165 -5.94 -24.79 7.46
N SER A 166 -6.41 -23.73 8.11
CA SER A 166 -7.73 -23.13 7.87
C SER A 166 -7.73 -22.24 6.63
N LYS A 167 -8.70 -22.46 5.73
CA LYS A 167 -8.81 -21.73 4.46
C LYS A 167 -10.26 -21.39 4.14
N ILE A 168 -10.47 -20.24 3.52
CA ILE A 168 -11.72 -19.93 2.81
C ILE A 168 -11.61 -20.52 1.41
N LEU A 169 -12.58 -21.34 1.02
CA LEU A 169 -12.72 -21.90 -0.32
C LEU A 169 -13.78 -21.10 -1.06
N VAL A 170 -13.36 -20.31 -2.05
CA VAL A 170 -14.25 -19.46 -2.86
C VAL A 170 -14.39 -20.07 -4.25
N THR A 171 -15.58 -20.60 -4.56
CA THR A 171 -15.88 -21.14 -5.89
C THR A 171 -16.41 -20.03 -6.80
N VAL A 172 -15.65 -19.73 -7.84
CA VAL A 172 -16.01 -18.78 -8.92
C VAL A 172 -16.70 -19.56 -10.05
N ASN A 173 -17.85 -19.07 -10.51
CA ASN A 173 -18.58 -19.68 -11.63
C ASN A 173 -17.82 -19.56 -12.97
N ALA A 174 -18.04 -20.54 -13.84
CA ALA A 174 -17.54 -20.52 -15.21
C ALA A 174 -18.02 -19.27 -15.97
N ASN A 175 -17.14 -18.72 -16.80
CA ASN A 175 -17.41 -17.58 -17.69
C ASN A 175 -17.87 -16.30 -16.98
N GLN A 176 -17.54 -16.13 -15.70
CA GLN A 176 -17.83 -14.92 -14.94
C GLN A 176 -16.57 -14.10 -14.69
N SER A 177 -16.72 -12.77 -14.72
CA SER A 177 -15.71 -11.80 -14.31
C SER A 177 -16.36 -10.75 -13.39
N GLY A 178 -15.51 -10.01 -12.67
CA GLY A 178 -15.95 -9.00 -11.71
C GLY A 178 -15.13 -9.03 -10.43
N ASN A 179 -15.66 -8.33 -9.43
CA ASN A 179 -15.01 -8.15 -8.14
C ASN A 179 -15.94 -8.61 -7.02
N ALA A 180 -15.36 -9.23 -5.99
CA ALA A 180 -16.05 -9.48 -4.73
C ALA A 180 -15.11 -9.24 -3.55
N VAL A 181 -15.68 -8.92 -2.38
CA VAL A 181 -14.95 -8.92 -1.11
C VAL A 181 -15.48 -10.04 -0.25
N VAL A 182 -14.58 -10.86 0.26
CA VAL A 182 -14.89 -11.96 1.19
C VAL A 182 -14.35 -11.61 2.58
N THR A 183 -15.10 -11.96 3.62
CA THR A 183 -14.79 -11.62 5.02
C THR A 183 -14.67 -12.88 5.85
N LEU A 184 -13.76 -12.87 6.83
CA LEU A 184 -13.64 -13.89 7.87
C LEU A 184 -14.29 -13.42 9.17
N HIS A 185 -14.97 -14.33 9.84
CA HIS A 185 -15.63 -14.15 11.12
C HIS A 185 -15.45 -15.40 11.99
N ASN A 186 -15.82 -15.32 13.26
CA ASN A 186 -15.96 -16.48 14.15
C ASN A 186 -17.38 -16.54 14.74
N GLY A 187 -17.96 -17.74 14.85
CA GLY A 187 -19.32 -17.99 15.34
C GLY A 187 -20.40 -17.72 14.29
N SER A 188 -20.56 -16.47 13.88
CA SER A 188 -21.59 -15.99 12.94
C SER A 188 -20.99 -15.07 11.87
N ILE A 189 -21.56 -15.07 10.66
CA ILE A 189 -21.22 -14.12 9.58
C ILE A 189 -21.63 -12.67 9.89
N THR A 190 -22.40 -12.45 10.96
CA THR A 190 -22.80 -11.12 11.44
C THR A 190 -21.89 -10.59 12.54
N ASN A 191 -20.99 -11.41 13.08
CA ASN A 191 -20.02 -10.98 14.08
C ASN A 191 -18.97 -10.07 13.43
N PRO A 192 -18.15 -9.35 14.20
CA PRO A 192 -17.12 -8.48 13.63
C PRO A 192 -16.22 -9.19 12.62
N VAL A 193 -15.83 -8.48 11.56
CA VAL A 193 -14.92 -8.98 10.53
C VAL A 193 -13.51 -9.06 11.11
N TYR A 194 -12.90 -10.23 11.07
CA TYR A 194 -11.50 -10.40 11.46
C TYR A 194 -10.53 -9.88 10.41
N TRP A 195 -10.86 -10.14 9.14
CA TRP A 195 -10.14 -9.65 7.97
C TRP A 195 -10.99 -9.85 6.71
N SER A 196 -10.60 -9.18 5.63
CA SER A 196 -11.24 -9.30 4.32
C SER A 196 -10.22 -9.35 3.20
N TRP A 197 -10.62 -10.01 2.11
CA TRP A 197 -9.83 -10.18 0.89
C TRP A 197 -10.65 -9.81 -0.33
N HIS A 198 -9.97 -9.27 -1.33
CA HIS A 198 -10.55 -8.93 -2.62
C HIS A 198 -10.35 -10.07 -3.61
N ILE A 199 -11.45 -10.53 -4.19
CA ILE A 199 -11.47 -11.48 -5.31
C ILE A 199 -11.58 -10.67 -6.59
N TRP A 200 -10.57 -10.79 -7.45
CA TRP A 200 -10.48 -10.03 -8.69
C TRP A 200 -10.43 -10.97 -9.89
N VAL A 201 -11.57 -11.11 -10.58
CA VAL A 201 -11.71 -12.00 -11.74
C VAL A 201 -11.70 -11.15 -13.01
N THR A 202 -10.63 -11.28 -13.79
CA THR A 202 -10.38 -10.51 -15.01
C THR A 202 -10.86 -11.23 -16.26
N ASP A 203 -11.21 -10.48 -17.30
CA ASP A 203 -11.56 -11.01 -18.61
C ASP A 203 -10.35 -11.52 -19.40
N THR A 204 -9.18 -10.92 -19.16
CA THR A 204 -7.89 -11.27 -19.79
C THR A 204 -6.77 -11.31 -18.74
N PRO A 205 -5.68 -12.06 -18.97
CA PRO A 205 -4.50 -12.03 -18.09
C PRO A 205 -4.02 -10.59 -17.83
N VAL A 206 -3.59 -10.31 -16.60
CA VAL A 206 -2.96 -9.03 -16.25
C VAL A 206 -1.57 -9.01 -16.88
N ASN A 207 -1.30 -8.05 -17.75
CA ASN A 207 0.01 -7.86 -18.35
C ASN A 207 0.80 -6.81 -17.58
N SER A 208 2.08 -6.74 -17.91
CA SER A 208 3.05 -5.85 -17.29
C SER A 208 3.64 -4.86 -18.29
N TYR A 209 3.93 -3.66 -17.82
CA TYR A 209 4.70 -2.64 -18.53
C TYR A 209 5.92 -2.22 -17.71
N GLY A 210 7.11 -2.47 -18.26
CA GLY A 210 8.36 -2.00 -17.68
C GLY A 210 8.63 -0.54 -18.00
N TYR A 211 9.06 0.22 -17.01
CA TYR A 211 9.46 1.62 -17.14
C TYR A 211 10.74 1.89 -16.37
N THR A 212 11.71 2.49 -17.05
CA THR A 212 12.94 3.01 -16.45
C THR A 212 12.91 4.53 -16.57
N THR A 213 13.00 5.22 -15.43
CA THR A 213 12.86 6.67 -15.35
C THR A 213 13.88 7.42 -16.22
N GLU A 214 15.14 7.00 -16.14
CA GLU A 214 16.23 7.41 -17.03
C GLU A 214 17.42 6.44 -16.89
N LEU A 215 18.38 6.52 -17.81
CA LEU A 215 19.60 5.71 -17.77
C LEU A 215 20.76 6.53 -17.18
N PRO A 216 21.68 5.90 -16.40
CA PRO A 216 22.89 6.57 -15.96
C PRO A 216 23.77 7.06 -17.10
N ALA A 217 24.56 8.10 -16.85
CA ALA A 217 25.63 8.52 -17.73
C ALA A 217 26.77 7.47 -17.73
N GLY A 218 26.78 6.59 -18.75
CA GLY A 218 27.70 5.44 -18.80
C GLY A 218 29.20 5.78 -18.89
N ASN A 219 29.55 7.02 -19.23
CA ASN A 219 30.94 7.50 -19.24
C ASN A 219 31.42 8.00 -17.87
N VAL A 220 30.54 8.12 -16.87
CA VAL A 220 30.85 8.65 -15.54
C VAL A 220 31.11 7.48 -14.59
N THR A 221 32.38 7.12 -14.40
CA THR A 221 32.78 5.93 -13.62
C THR A 221 33.09 6.23 -12.15
N ASN A 222 33.24 7.51 -11.79
CA ASN A 222 33.51 7.98 -10.43
C ASN A 222 32.26 8.09 -9.54
N TYR A 223 31.08 7.89 -10.13
CA TYR A 223 29.78 7.89 -9.44
C TYR A 223 29.03 6.60 -9.72
N ILE A 224 28.32 6.07 -8.73
CA ILE A 224 27.39 4.97 -8.93
C ILE A 224 26.10 5.53 -9.53
N ASN A 225 25.74 5.06 -10.73
CA ASN A 225 24.50 5.40 -11.42
C ASN A 225 24.24 6.91 -11.56
N TYR A 226 25.23 7.68 -12.02
CA TYR A 226 25.12 9.13 -12.16
C TYR A 226 24.00 9.56 -13.12
N THR A 227 23.15 10.48 -12.66
CA THR A 227 22.13 11.19 -13.45
C THR A 227 22.25 12.69 -13.17
N ASP A 228 21.90 13.53 -14.14
CA ASP A 228 22.04 14.99 -14.02
C ASP A 228 21.06 15.58 -12.97
N LYS A 229 19.78 15.22 -13.06
CA LYS A 229 18.74 15.80 -12.20
C LYS A 229 18.04 14.81 -11.28
N ALA A 230 17.64 13.64 -11.76
CA ALA A 230 16.87 12.71 -10.94
C ALA A 230 17.64 12.31 -9.70
N ASP A 231 16.95 12.27 -8.55
CA ASP A 231 17.56 11.85 -7.30
C ASP A 231 17.85 10.34 -7.29
N ILE A 232 16.93 9.54 -7.84
CA ILE A 232 17.06 8.09 -7.92
C ILE A 232 16.59 7.61 -9.29
N ILE A 233 17.28 6.60 -9.83
CA ILE A 233 16.81 5.85 -10.99
C ILE A 233 15.90 4.73 -10.50
N LEU A 234 14.70 4.66 -11.05
CA LEU A 234 13.73 3.62 -10.74
C LEU A 234 13.49 2.79 -11.98
N GLN A 235 13.62 1.47 -11.81
CA GLN A 235 13.11 0.49 -12.75
C GLN A 235 11.86 -0.12 -12.11
N THR A 236 10.72 0.07 -12.74
CA THR A 236 9.41 -0.34 -12.20
C THR A 236 8.63 -1.11 -13.24
N GLU A 237 7.86 -2.07 -12.78
CA GLU A 237 6.91 -2.83 -13.60
C GLU A 237 5.49 -2.48 -13.12
N PHE A 238 4.63 -2.09 -14.04
CA PHE A 238 3.24 -1.68 -13.77
C PHE A 238 2.26 -2.67 -14.36
N MET A 239 1.14 -2.91 -13.67
CA MET A 239 0.00 -3.61 -14.26
C MET A 239 -0.56 -2.79 -15.43
N ASP A 240 -1.02 -3.48 -16.47
CA ASP A 240 -1.67 -2.88 -17.64
C ASP A 240 -3.07 -2.28 -17.37
N ARG A 241 -3.53 -2.33 -16.12
CA ARG A 241 -4.84 -1.85 -15.69
C ARG A 241 -4.85 -1.51 -14.20
N ASN A 242 -5.85 -0.74 -13.79
CA ASN A 242 -6.09 -0.43 -12.39
C ASN A 242 -6.55 -1.67 -11.61
N LEU A 243 -6.20 -1.74 -10.33
CA LEU A 243 -6.65 -2.81 -9.44
C LEU A 243 -8.19 -2.88 -9.40
N GLY A 244 -8.75 -4.06 -9.65
CA GLY A 244 -10.19 -4.27 -9.75
C GLY A 244 -10.79 -4.07 -11.15
N ALA A 245 -10.02 -3.62 -12.14
CA ALA A 245 -10.49 -3.54 -13.53
C ALA A 245 -10.55 -4.93 -14.16
N THR A 246 -11.65 -5.30 -14.83
CA THR A 246 -11.74 -6.63 -15.46
C THR A 246 -11.01 -6.68 -16.80
N GLY A 247 -10.74 -5.54 -17.45
CA GLY A 247 -9.96 -5.46 -18.69
C GLY A 247 -8.95 -4.30 -18.70
N ALA A 248 -8.05 -4.31 -19.68
CA ALA A 248 -7.16 -3.18 -19.94
C ALA A 248 -7.89 -2.04 -20.68
N PHE A 249 -7.39 -0.81 -20.55
CA PHE A 249 -7.92 0.32 -21.31
C PHE A 249 -7.68 0.08 -22.82
N PRO A 250 -8.72 0.20 -23.68
CA PRO A 250 -8.55 -0.08 -25.10
C PRO A 250 -7.87 1.08 -25.83
N VAL A 251 -7.27 0.80 -27.00
CA VAL A 251 -6.89 1.81 -28.00
C VAL A 251 -8.06 1.97 -28.98
N PRO A 252 -8.90 3.02 -28.88
CA PRO A 252 -10.08 3.15 -29.74
C PRO A 252 -9.67 3.54 -31.16
N VAL A 253 -10.37 3.01 -32.16
CA VAL A 253 -10.11 3.34 -33.58
C VAL A 253 -10.31 4.84 -33.85
N ASN A 254 -11.33 5.44 -33.25
CA ASN A 254 -11.52 6.88 -33.21
C ASN A 254 -11.63 7.33 -31.74
N PRO A 255 -10.58 7.95 -31.15
CA PRO A 255 -10.58 8.33 -29.75
C PRO A 255 -11.60 9.44 -29.43
N TYR A 256 -12.13 10.14 -30.45
CA TYR A 256 -13.17 11.16 -30.25
C TYR A 256 -14.59 10.64 -30.43
N MET A 257 -14.75 9.41 -30.93
CA MET A 257 -16.04 8.77 -31.10
C MET A 257 -15.92 7.24 -30.92
N PRO A 258 -15.64 6.75 -29.70
CA PRO A 258 -15.57 5.32 -29.43
C PRO A 258 -16.90 4.62 -29.73
N THR A 259 -16.82 3.43 -30.29
CA THR A 259 -17.96 2.54 -30.53
C THR A 259 -18.54 2.01 -29.22
N ALA A 260 -19.76 1.48 -29.26
CA ALA A 260 -20.39 0.86 -28.08
C ALA A 260 -19.54 -0.28 -27.47
N VAL A 261 -18.83 -1.05 -28.31
CA VAL A 261 -17.93 -2.12 -27.89
C VAL A 261 -16.69 -1.55 -27.17
N GLU A 262 -16.11 -0.48 -27.69
CA GLU A 262 -14.98 0.20 -27.04
C GLU A 262 -15.40 0.87 -25.73
N LEU A 263 -16.57 1.50 -25.66
CA LEU A 263 -17.12 2.06 -24.41
C LEU A 263 -17.31 0.97 -23.35
N ALA A 264 -17.76 -0.23 -23.71
CA ALA A 264 -17.85 -1.36 -22.78
C ALA A 264 -16.47 -1.77 -22.25
N LYS A 265 -15.43 -1.79 -23.10
CA LYS A 265 -14.05 -2.04 -22.67
C LYS A 265 -13.50 -0.92 -21.77
N ILE A 266 -13.83 0.34 -22.07
CA ILE A 266 -13.48 1.48 -21.22
C ILE A 266 -14.11 1.31 -19.83
N ARG A 267 -15.39 0.93 -19.73
CA ARG A 267 -16.01 0.60 -18.43
C ARG A 267 -15.32 -0.57 -17.73
N ALA A 268 -14.97 -1.63 -18.45
CA ALA A 268 -14.24 -2.76 -17.88
C ALA A 268 -12.83 -2.40 -17.37
N SER A 269 -12.24 -1.32 -17.90
CA SER A 269 -10.92 -0.82 -17.48
C SER A 269 -10.94 0.06 -16.23
N THR A 270 -12.12 0.39 -15.71
CA THR A 270 -12.25 1.17 -14.47
C THR A 270 -12.04 0.26 -13.28
N GLY A 271 -10.97 0.48 -12.53
CA GLY A 271 -10.70 -0.22 -11.28
C GLY A 271 -11.61 0.21 -10.14
N LEU A 272 -11.27 -0.21 -8.94
CA LEU A 272 -11.95 0.15 -7.70
C LEU A 272 -11.23 1.30 -7.01
N HIS A 273 -11.90 1.94 -6.05
CA HIS A 273 -11.27 2.95 -5.20
C HIS A 273 -10.69 2.30 -3.95
N TYR A 274 -9.60 2.87 -3.45
CA TYR A 274 -8.98 2.50 -2.18
C TYR A 274 -8.65 3.78 -1.40
N GLN A 275 -8.91 3.78 -0.10
CA GLN A 275 -8.45 4.86 0.77
C GLN A 275 -6.99 4.62 1.17
N TRP A 276 -6.18 5.68 1.18
CA TRP A 276 -4.77 5.59 1.54
C TRP A 276 -4.58 4.82 2.86
N GLY A 277 -3.73 3.79 2.81
CA GLY A 277 -3.42 2.91 3.94
C GLY A 277 -4.46 1.83 4.27
N ARG A 278 -5.50 1.62 3.44
CA ARG A 278 -6.46 0.50 3.58
C ARG A 278 -6.28 -0.53 2.47
N LYS A 279 -6.55 -1.80 2.80
CA LYS A 279 -6.57 -2.92 1.85
C LYS A 279 -7.91 -3.10 1.13
N ASP A 280 -8.96 -2.49 1.64
CA ASP A 280 -10.34 -2.81 1.28
C ASP A 280 -10.83 -1.98 0.10
N PRO A 281 -11.29 -2.61 -1.00
CA PRO A 281 -11.83 -1.88 -2.13
C PRO A 281 -13.19 -1.27 -1.83
N ILE A 282 -13.39 -0.09 -2.39
CA ILE A 282 -14.64 0.65 -2.42
C ILE A 282 -15.15 0.71 -3.87
N PRO A 283 -16.36 0.19 -4.15
CA PRO A 283 -16.95 0.31 -5.47
C PRO A 283 -17.15 1.78 -5.88
N VAL A 284 -17.02 2.06 -7.18
CA VAL A 284 -17.15 3.43 -7.71
C VAL A 284 -18.62 3.85 -7.86
N PHE A 285 -19.52 2.88 -8.01
CA PHE A 285 -20.96 3.07 -8.23
C PHE A 285 -21.35 3.89 -9.47
N GLN A 286 -20.39 4.27 -10.32
CA GLN A 286 -20.60 5.03 -11.55
C GLN A 286 -19.69 4.54 -12.68
N ASN A 287 -20.22 4.49 -13.90
CA ASN A 287 -19.46 4.16 -15.09
C ASN A 287 -18.59 5.36 -15.53
N ALA A 288 -17.32 5.14 -15.87
CA ALA A 288 -16.43 6.25 -16.24
C ALA A 288 -16.76 6.91 -17.59
N ASP A 289 -17.43 6.21 -18.51
CA ASP A 289 -17.71 6.73 -19.84
C ASP A 289 -18.85 7.75 -19.88
N ASN A 290 -19.88 7.56 -19.05
CA ASN A 290 -21.11 8.36 -19.09
C ASN A 290 -21.64 8.78 -17.71
N ARG A 291 -20.94 8.43 -16.62
CA ARG A 291 -21.33 8.69 -15.22
C ARG A 291 -22.67 8.08 -14.79
N THR A 292 -23.24 7.14 -15.55
CA THR A 292 -24.46 6.45 -15.11
C THR A 292 -24.15 5.60 -13.90
N SER A 293 -25.01 5.66 -12.89
CA SER A 293 -24.85 4.86 -11.68
C SER A 293 -25.07 3.37 -11.95
N TYR A 294 -24.33 2.53 -11.26
CA TYR A 294 -24.57 1.09 -11.16
C TYR A 294 -24.65 0.66 -9.70
N ASN A 295 -25.24 -0.50 -9.45
CA ASN A 295 -25.38 -1.06 -8.11
C ASN A 295 -24.32 -2.14 -7.87
N VAL A 296 -24.02 -2.38 -6.60
CA VAL A 296 -23.33 -3.59 -6.14
C VAL A 296 -24.27 -4.42 -5.29
N PHE A 297 -23.86 -5.62 -4.92
CA PHE A 297 -24.72 -6.57 -4.25
C PHE A 297 -24.08 -7.07 -2.96
N LEU A 298 -24.75 -6.91 -1.83
CA LEU A 298 -24.33 -7.42 -0.53
C LEU A 298 -24.66 -8.91 -0.44
N GLY A 299 -23.70 -9.71 0.03
CA GLY A 299 -23.87 -11.15 0.11
C GLY A 299 -24.31 -11.64 1.50
N ASN A 300 -25.00 -12.77 1.50
CA ASN A 300 -25.32 -13.54 2.69
C ASN A 300 -25.12 -15.03 2.39
N VAL A 301 -24.09 -15.61 3.01
CA VAL A 301 -23.72 -17.03 2.84
C VAL A 301 -24.51 -17.91 3.81
N ALA A 302 -25.23 -18.89 3.27
CA ALA A 302 -25.94 -19.90 4.06
C ALA A 302 -24.99 -21.02 4.55
N ALA A 303 -25.45 -21.84 5.51
CA ALA A 303 -24.64 -22.91 6.10
C ALA A 303 -24.13 -23.96 5.09
N ASN A 304 -24.85 -24.17 3.99
CA ASN A 304 -24.44 -25.07 2.90
C ASN A 304 -23.43 -24.41 1.92
N GLY A 305 -23.09 -23.15 2.13
CA GLY A 305 -22.18 -22.33 1.33
C GLY A 305 -22.81 -21.57 0.17
N SER A 306 -24.12 -21.71 -0.10
CA SER A 306 -24.78 -20.94 -1.16
C SER A 306 -24.88 -19.46 -0.78
N VAL A 307 -24.73 -18.57 -1.76
CA VAL A 307 -24.77 -17.13 -1.55
C VAL A 307 -26.08 -16.54 -2.06
N THR A 308 -26.72 -15.73 -1.23
CA THR A 308 -27.84 -14.87 -1.64
C THR A 308 -27.43 -13.42 -1.62
N TYR A 309 -28.10 -12.58 -2.42
CA TYR A 309 -27.69 -11.21 -2.64
C TYR A 309 -28.81 -10.21 -2.44
N THR A 310 -28.49 -9.06 -1.85
CA THR A 310 -29.35 -7.88 -1.79
C THR A 310 -28.67 -6.69 -2.47
N THR A 311 -29.45 -5.84 -3.13
CA THR A 311 -28.90 -4.70 -3.88
C THR A 311 -28.48 -3.58 -2.93
N LEU A 312 -27.24 -3.11 -3.08
CA LEU A 312 -26.76 -1.84 -2.53
C LEU A 312 -26.70 -0.81 -3.67
N SER A 313 -27.57 0.20 -3.58
CA SER A 313 -27.63 1.25 -4.60
C SER A 313 -26.58 2.34 -4.38
N ALA A 314 -26.22 3.02 -5.47
CA ALA A 314 -25.34 4.19 -5.42
C ALA A 314 -25.87 5.28 -4.47
N ALA A 315 -27.19 5.49 -4.43
CA ALA A 315 -27.82 6.49 -3.57
C ALA A 315 -27.77 6.10 -2.08
N THR A 316 -27.88 4.80 -1.79
CA THR A 316 -27.75 4.28 -0.42
C THR A 316 -26.32 4.40 0.08
N TYR A 317 -25.33 4.10 -0.77
CA TYR A 317 -23.91 4.20 -0.41
C TYR A 317 -23.47 5.66 -0.24
N ASN A 318 -23.78 6.52 -1.22
CA ASN A 318 -23.40 7.92 -1.22
C ASN A 318 -24.38 8.80 -0.41
N ASN A 319 -24.65 8.39 0.83
CA ASN A 319 -25.46 9.13 1.78
C ASN A 319 -24.61 9.45 3.03
N THR A 320 -24.32 10.73 3.26
CA THR A 320 -23.52 11.20 4.40
C THR A 320 -24.21 11.05 5.75
N SER A 321 -25.53 10.84 5.77
CA SER A 321 -26.30 10.44 6.96
C SER A 321 -26.57 8.94 7.03
N GLY A 322 -26.00 8.16 6.10
CA GLY A 322 -26.15 6.71 6.02
C GLY A 322 -25.06 5.95 6.77
N SER A 323 -24.92 4.66 6.45
CA SER A 323 -24.03 3.73 7.17
C SER A 323 -22.66 3.54 6.53
N TYR A 324 -22.39 4.18 5.37
CA TYR A 324 -21.18 3.92 4.58
C TYR A 324 -20.19 5.07 4.52
N ILE A 325 -20.58 6.30 4.87
CA ILE A 325 -19.67 7.44 4.94
C ILE A 325 -19.67 7.90 6.39
N ILE A 326 -18.62 7.54 7.14
CA ILE A 326 -18.60 7.71 8.60
C ILE A 326 -17.51 8.69 9.01
N PRO A 327 -17.83 9.75 9.77
CA PRO A 327 -16.85 10.74 10.21
C PRO A 327 -16.03 10.26 11.41
N TYR A 328 -14.82 10.80 11.54
CA TYR A 328 -13.82 10.48 12.56
C TYR A 328 -14.35 10.38 13.99
N ASN A 329 -15.10 11.36 14.46
CA ASN A 329 -15.64 11.39 15.82
C ASN A 329 -16.64 10.25 16.08
N THR A 330 -17.29 9.73 15.04
CA THR A 330 -18.23 8.60 15.17
C THR A 330 -17.46 7.30 15.40
N TYR A 331 -16.49 6.96 14.55
CA TYR A 331 -15.76 5.71 14.69
C TYR A 331 -14.70 5.72 15.80
N THR A 332 -14.23 6.89 16.24
CA THR A 332 -13.30 7.00 17.37
C THR A 332 -13.98 7.11 18.74
N GLY A 333 -15.30 7.35 18.77
CA GLY A 333 -16.07 7.51 19.99
C GLY A 333 -16.17 6.23 20.85
N ALA A 334 -16.70 6.39 22.07
CA ALA A 334 -16.77 5.34 23.09
C ALA A 334 -17.55 4.07 22.66
N ALA A 335 -18.51 4.21 21.75
CA ALA A 335 -19.30 3.09 21.23
C ALA A 335 -18.57 2.24 20.15
N ASN A 336 -17.44 2.72 19.64
CA ASN A 336 -16.68 2.09 18.57
C ASN A 336 -15.22 1.87 19.01
N ALA A 337 -14.24 2.52 18.37
CA ALA A 337 -12.82 2.32 18.68
C ALA A 337 -12.42 2.79 20.10
N ASN A 338 -13.29 3.56 20.78
CA ASN A 338 -13.12 4.00 22.16
C ASN A 338 -11.73 4.60 22.41
N ILE A 339 -11.41 5.64 21.63
CA ILE A 339 -10.16 6.37 21.72
C ILE A 339 -10.22 7.31 22.93
N LEU A 340 -9.30 7.12 23.87
CA LEU A 340 -9.20 7.95 25.08
C LEU A 340 -7.97 8.87 25.00
N ALA A 341 -8.05 10.04 25.63
CA ALA A 341 -6.95 11.02 25.63
C ALA A 341 -5.63 10.47 26.19
N GLY A 342 -5.69 9.49 27.10
CA GLY A 342 -4.50 8.84 27.68
C GLY A 342 -3.93 7.69 26.83
N ASN A 343 -4.54 7.33 25.70
CA ASN A 343 -4.01 6.25 24.85
C ASN A 343 -2.73 6.69 24.13
N LYS A 344 -1.74 5.79 24.08
CA LYS A 344 -0.51 6.04 23.30
C LYS A 344 -0.86 6.22 21.83
N ILE A 345 -0.01 6.93 21.07
CA ILE A 345 -0.18 7.11 19.62
C ILE A 345 -0.36 5.75 18.92
N SER A 346 0.46 4.75 19.27
CA SER A 346 0.38 3.39 18.74
C SER A 346 -0.99 2.75 18.96
N ASP A 347 -1.55 2.89 20.16
CA ASP A 347 -2.83 2.28 20.54
C ASP A 347 -3.98 2.94 19.80
N ARG A 348 -3.89 4.28 19.62
CA ARG A 348 -4.88 5.03 18.84
C ARG A 348 -4.90 4.57 17.38
N ILE A 349 -3.73 4.45 16.77
CA ILE A 349 -3.56 3.95 15.40
C ILE A 349 -4.13 2.54 15.28
N ALA A 350 -3.74 1.62 16.17
CA ALA A 350 -4.19 0.24 16.17
C ALA A 350 -5.73 0.15 16.25
N LYS A 351 -6.35 0.87 17.18
CA LYS A 351 -7.81 0.90 17.36
C LYS A 351 -8.56 1.43 16.12
N VAL A 352 -8.07 2.48 15.48
CA VAL A 352 -8.69 3.02 14.26
C VAL A 352 -8.52 2.06 13.07
N LEU A 353 -7.35 1.41 12.95
CA LEU A 353 -7.12 0.36 11.95
C LEU A 353 -8.03 -0.85 12.20
N SER A 354 -8.24 -1.26 13.46
CA SER A 354 -9.20 -2.33 13.81
C SER A 354 -10.60 -1.99 13.34
N TYR A 355 -11.07 -0.75 13.57
CA TYR A 355 -12.37 -0.32 13.05
C TYR A 355 -12.44 -0.42 11.52
N SER A 356 -11.40 0.02 10.81
CA SER A 356 -11.30 -0.11 9.34
C SER A 356 -11.40 -1.56 8.87
N VAL A 357 -10.76 -2.49 9.59
CA VAL A 357 -10.78 -3.93 9.28
C VAL A 357 -12.16 -4.53 9.50
N GLU A 358 -12.83 -4.11 10.58
CA GLU A 358 -14.19 -4.55 10.90
C GLU A 358 -15.24 -3.99 9.93
N HIS A 359 -14.94 -2.88 9.25
CA HIS A 359 -15.85 -2.16 8.36
C HIS A 359 -15.27 -1.96 6.94
N PRO A 360 -14.99 -3.02 6.17
CA PRO A 360 -14.26 -2.91 4.90
C PRO A 360 -14.92 -1.95 3.88
N LEU A 361 -16.25 -1.91 3.83
CA LEU A 361 -17.01 -1.13 2.85
C LEU A 361 -17.27 0.34 3.28
N VAL A 362 -16.95 0.71 4.52
CA VAL A 362 -17.13 2.08 5.02
C VAL A 362 -16.03 3.00 4.47
N TYR A 363 -16.42 4.14 3.93
CA TYR A 363 -15.55 5.27 3.63
C TYR A 363 -15.38 6.14 4.89
N MET A 364 -14.19 6.10 5.47
CA MET A 364 -13.87 6.81 6.71
C MET A 364 -13.40 8.23 6.38
N VAL A 365 -14.04 9.26 6.93
CA VAL A 365 -13.72 10.65 6.62
C VAL A 365 -13.22 11.42 7.84
N PRO A 366 -12.26 12.34 7.69
CA PRO A 366 -11.89 13.25 8.75
C PRO A 366 -13.04 14.23 9.06
N ASN A 367 -13.15 14.66 10.31
CA ASN A 367 -14.15 15.67 10.71
C ASN A 367 -13.79 17.09 10.25
N THR A 368 -12.50 17.39 10.17
CA THR A 368 -11.98 18.71 9.83
C THR A 368 -10.79 18.57 8.91
N PHE A 369 -10.70 19.43 7.89
CA PHE A 369 -9.52 19.52 7.05
C PHE A 369 -8.42 20.31 7.76
N ALA A 370 -7.18 19.89 7.55
CA ALA A 370 -6.00 20.66 7.93
C ALA A 370 -6.05 22.06 7.30
N ALA A 371 -5.61 23.06 8.05
CA ALA A 371 -5.56 24.43 7.57
C ALA A 371 -4.58 24.55 6.40
N PHE A 372 -5.02 25.22 5.34
CA PHE A 372 -4.16 25.52 4.19
C PHE A 372 -3.04 26.48 4.58
N ASN A 373 -1.79 26.14 4.24
CA ASN A 373 -0.66 27.01 4.50
C ASN A 373 -0.47 27.99 3.33
N GLY A 374 -1.06 29.19 3.45
CA GLY A 374 -1.01 30.20 2.38
C GLY A 374 0.38 30.77 2.10
N SER A 375 1.27 30.80 3.09
CA SER A 375 2.66 31.28 2.92
C SER A 375 3.51 30.27 2.15
N THR A 376 3.27 28.98 2.38
CA THR A 376 4.00 27.88 1.75
C THR A 376 3.04 26.72 1.46
N PRO A 377 2.30 26.75 0.32
CA PRO A 377 1.28 25.75 -0.01
C PRO A 377 1.79 24.30 0.05
N SER A 378 3.04 24.06 -0.36
CA SER A 378 3.70 22.75 -0.33
C SER A 378 3.90 22.17 1.08
N TYR A 379 3.78 23.00 2.12
CA TYR A 379 3.83 22.57 3.53
C TYR A 379 2.44 22.56 4.19
N THR A 380 1.37 22.45 3.39
CA THR A 380 0.04 22.19 3.90
C THR A 380 -0.02 20.75 4.43
N ASN A 381 -0.37 20.58 5.69
CA ASN A 381 -0.50 19.25 6.28
C ASN A 381 -1.62 18.46 5.59
N GLY A 382 -1.38 17.16 5.36
CA GLY A 382 -2.42 16.24 4.94
C GLY A 382 -3.48 16.06 6.04
N THR A 383 -4.72 15.84 5.62
CA THR A 383 -5.79 15.38 6.52
C THR A 383 -5.95 13.88 6.34
N ASP A 384 -5.93 13.12 7.43
CA ASP A 384 -6.00 11.67 7.41
C ASP A 384 -7.26 11.17 8.13
N TRP A 385 -7.80 10.04 7.69
CA TRP A 385 -8.86 9.34 8.40
C TRP A 385 -8.31 8.56 9.61
N LEU A 386 -7.00 8.31 9.66
CA LEU A 386 -6.37 7.58 10.76
C LEU A 386 -6.29 8.39 12.05
N SER A 387 -5.96 9.67 11.93
CA SER A 387 -5.64 10.55 13.05
C SER A 387 -5.78 12.02 12.64
N THR A 388 -6.04 12.87 13.63
CA THR A 388 -6.00 14.32 13.49
C THR A 388 -4.57 14.88 13.47
N GLU A 389 -3.58 14.08 13.87
CA GLU A 389 -2.16 14.42 13.84
C GLU A 389 -1.54 14.00 12.49
N PRO A 390 -0.75 14.87 11.83
CA PRO A 390 -0.14 14.54 10.54
C PRO A 390 1.02 13.53 10.67
N ASN A 391 1.39 12.92 9.55
CA ASN A 391 2.60 12.08 9.40
C ASN A 391 2.68 10.83 10.28
N LEU A 392 1.54 10.26 10.68
CA LEU A 392 1.48 9.00 11.41
C LEU A 392 1.29 7.81 10.46
N ALA A 393 1.93 6.68 10.79
CA ALA A 393 1.83 5.40 10.04
C ALA A 393 2.00 5.58 8.52
N ALA A 394 3.07 6.26 8.12
CA ALA A 394 3.32 6.59 6.71
C ALA A 394 3.66 5.36 5.83
N ASP A 395 3.93 4.21 6.46
CA ASP A 395 4.25 2.91 5.88
C ASP A 395 3.02 1.99 5.75
N ARG A 396 1.80 2.51 5.87
CA ARG A 396 0.57 1.70 5.83
C ARG A 396 0.38 0.86 4.58
N TRP A 397 0.94 1.22 3.42
CA TRP A 397 0.99 0.34 2.23
C TRP A 397 2.37 -0.27 1.98
N GLY A 398 3.36 0.06 2.81
CA GLY A 398 4.73 -0.38 2.67
C GLY A 398 5.71 0.77 2.51
N ARG A 399 7.00 0.44 2.48
CA ARG A 399 8.11 1.38 2.27
C ARG A 399 9.21 0.73 1.45
N GLY A 400 9.83 1.51 0.59
CA GLY A 400 10.94 1.02 -0.24
C GLY A 400 10.50 -0.12 -1.15
N ASP A 401 11.11 -1.30 -0.99
CA ASP A 401 10.80 -2.55 -1.70
C ASP A 401 9.83 -3.47 -0.95
N LYS A 402 9.41 -3.11 0.26
CA LYS A 402 8.54 -3.93 1.11
C LYS A 402 7.09 -3.49 1.05
N LYS A 403 6.21 -4.47 0.90
CA LYS A 403 4.76 -4.34 1.00
C LYS A 403 4.32 -4.48 2.46
N SER A 404 3.36 -3.67 2.91
CA SER A 404 2.76 -3.85 4.24
C SER A 404 1.61 -4.87 4.21
N PRO A 405 1.15 -5.35 5.38
CA PRO A 405 -0.04 -6.19 5.45
C PRO A 405 -1.35 -5.52 4.99
N PHE A 406 -1.41 -4.18 4.89
CA PHE A 406 -2.60 -3.43 4.43
C PHE A 406 -2.53 -2.98 2.96
N ASP A 407 -1.45 -3.30 2.24
CA ASP A 407 -1.38 -3.05 0.80
C ASP A 407 -2.41 -3.93 0.05
N PRO A 408 -3.28 -3.34 -0.78
CA PRO A 408 -4.38 -4.05 -1.42
C PRO A 408 -3.94 -4.99 -2.55
N CYS A 409 -2.74 -4.85 -3.11
CA CYS A 409 -2.38 -5.49 -4.37
C CYS A 409 -2.34 -7.04 -4.26
N PRO A 410 -2.42 -7.75 -5.40
CA PRO A 410 -2.21 -9.20 -5.44
C PRO A 410 -0.76 -9.61 -5.18
N ALA A 411 -0.49 -10.92 -5.12
CA ALA A 411 0.87 -11.43 -4.99
C ALA A 411 1.72 -10.98 -6.18
N GLY A 412 2.98 -10.62 -5.92
CA GLY A 412 3.89 -10.05 -6.93
C GLY A 412 3.71 -8.55 -7.18
N TRP A 413 2.66 -7.92 -6.62
CA TRP A 413 2.34 -6.52 -6.83
C TRP A 413 2.24 -5.75 -5.50
N ARG A 414 2.54 -4.46 -5.55
CA ARG A 414 2.42 -3.53 -4.42
C ARG A 414 2.05 -2.14 -4.92
N ILE A 415 1.53 -1.32 -4.03
CA ILE A 415 1.41 0.10 -4.27
C ILE A 415 2.85 0.69 -4.32
N PRO A 416 3.18 1.43 -5.38
CA PRO A 416 4.47 2.10 -5.47
C PRO A 416 4.66 3.10 -4.32
N ASP A 417 5.84 3.08 -3.71
CA ASP A 417 6.29 4.10 -2.76
C ASP A 417 7.00 5.23 -3.53
N VAL A 418 7.03 6.42 -2.92
CA VAL A 418 7.86 7.53 -3.40
C VAL A 418 9.20 7.49 -2.68
N SER A 419 10.29 7.85 -3.35
CA SER A 419 11.61 7.85 -2.71
C SER A 419 11.83 9.03 -1.75
N GLY A 420 10.96 10.04 -1.83
CA GLY A 420 10.90 11.16 -0.91
C GLY A 420 9.63 11.98 -1.10
N VAL A 421 9.30 12.81 -0.12
CA VAL A 421 8.14 13.72 -0.16
C VAL A 421 8.54 15.20 -0.03
N ALA A 422 9.81 15.48 0.27
CA ALA A 422 10.30 16.85 0.45
C ALA A 422 10.58 17.49 -0.91
N ILE A 423 9.92 18.62 -1.19
CA ILE A 423 10.16 19.40 -2.41
C ILE A 423 11.29 20.40 -2.13
N VAL A 424 12.52 19.97 -2.41
CA VAL A 424 13.72 20.80 -2.28
C VAL A 424 14.24 21.12 -3.66
N SER A 425 14.44 22.42 -3.94
CA SER A 425 14.95 22.89 -5.24
C SER A 425 16.24 22.17 -5.63
N GLY A 426 16.24 21.56 -6.82
CA GLY A 426 17.39 20.81 -7.33
C GLY A 426 17.47 19.36 -6.84
N LYS A 427 16.53 18.92 -5.99
CA LYS A 427 16.38 17.53 -5.49
C LYS A 427 14.97 16.97 -5.69
N ASP A 428 14.15 17.66 -6.49
CA ASP A 428 12.73 17.41 -6.72
C ASP A 428 12.46 16.74 -8.08
N PHE A 429 13.38 15.88 -8.52
CA PHE A 429 13.32 15.07 -9.74
C PHE A 429 13.54 13.60 -9.40
N GLY A 430 12.94 12.66 -10.16
CA GLY A 430 13.17 11.22 -9.98
C GLY A 430 12.56 10.63 -8.70
N MET A 431 11.64 11.34 -8.04
CA MET A 431 11.10 10.94 -6.73
C MET A 431 9.95 9.94 -6.81
N THR A 432 9.43 9.68 -8.02
CA THR A 432 8.26 8.84 -8.24
C THR A 432 8.53 7.80 -9.32
N PRO A 433 7.90 6.62 -9.24
CA PRO A 433 8.01 5.61 -10.31
C PRO A 433 7.45 6.05 -11.66
N TRP A 434 6.68 7.15 -11.71
CA TRP A 434 6.13 7.73 -12.94
C TRP A 434 6.94 8.91 -13.48
N TYR A 435 8.09 9.21 -12.87
CA TYR A 435 8.92 10.34 -13.26
C TYR A 435 9.38 10.20 -14.71
N LYS A 436 9.07 11.21 -15.52
CA LYS A 436 9.67 11.42 -16.84
C LYS A 436 10.91 12.29 -16.71
N LYS A 437 12.00 11.89 -17.38
CA LYS A 437 13.25 12.66 -17.44
C LYS A 437 12.99 14.16 -17.66
N ASP A 438 13.68 14.97 -16.85
CA ASP A 438 13.62 16.44 -16.84
C ASP A 438 12.29 17.07 -16.39
N LYS A 439 11.32 16.28 -15.91
CA LYS A 439 10.04 16.78 -15.39
C LYS A 439 10.06 16.88 -13.86
N ASN A 440 10.02 18.10 -13.35
CA ASN A 440 10.04 18.40 -11.92
C ASN A 440 8.76 17.89 -11.23
N VAL A 441 8.90 17.17 -10.11
CA VAL A 441 7.75 16.50 -9.45
C VAL A 441 6.70 17.48 -8.90
N ALA A 442 7.10 18.71 -8.58
CA ALA A 442 6.21 19.74 -8.05
C ALA A 442 5.50 20.56 -9.14
N THR A 443 5.73 20.25 -10.41
CA THR A 443 5.14 20.98 -11.55
C THR A 443 4.00 20.19 -12.18
N SER A 444 2.90 20.87 -12.52
CA SER A 444 1.81 20.28 -13.30
C SER A 444 2.16 20.24 -14.78
N TYR A 445 1.94 19.10 -15.42
CA TYR A 445 2.25 18.88 -16.84
C TYR A 445 1.02 18.38 -17.60
N SER A 446 0.96 18.68 -18.90
CA SER A 446 -0.08 18.25 -19.82
C SER A 446 0.18 16.82 -20.29
N VAL A 447 -0.80 15.93 -20.10
CA VAL A 447 -0.70 14.57 -20.66
C VAL A 447 -0.53 14.60 -22.19
N ILE A 448 -1.17 15.54 -22.88
CA ILE A 448 -1.04 15.64 -24.35
C ILE A 448 0.31 16.23 -24.77
N ASN A 449 0.70 17.37 -24.19
CA ASN A 449 1.88 18.09 -24.71
C ASN A 449 3.19 17.57 -24.12
N ASP A 450 3.16 17.18 -22.85
CA ASP A 450 4.36 16.76 -22.12
C ASP A 450 4.55 15.26 -22.13
N TYR A 451 3.47 14.47 -22.14
CA TYR A 451 3.50 13.00 -22.14
C TYR A 451 3.04 12.37 -23.45
N LEU A 452 2.61 13.18 -24.43
CA LEU A 452 2.20 12.74 -25.78
C LEU A 452 0.99 11.79 -25.80
N GLY A 453 0.18 11.74 -24.75
CA GLY A 453 -1.03 10.91 -24.71
C GLY A 453 -2.20 11.51 -25.49
N VAL A 454 -2.99 10.65 -26.12
CA VAL A 454 -4.20 10.99 -26.87
C VAL A 454 -5.43 10.90 -25.97
N ARG A 455 -6.23 11.97 -25.90
CA ARG A 455 -7.49 11.97 -25.14
C ARG A 455 -8.54 11.09 -25.82
N VAL A 456 -9.11 10.17 -25.07
CA VAL A 456 -10.35 9.49 -25.44
C VAL A 456 -11.53 10.27 -24.89
N LYS A 457 -12.50 10.60 -25.74
CA LYS A 457 -13.71 11.37 -25.38
C LYS A 457 -14.98 10.57 -25.62
N ASN A 458 -15.99 10.83 -24.79
CA ASN A 458 -17.35 10.35 -25.06
C ASN A 458 -18.09 11.28 -26.04
N SER A 459 -19.34 10.93 -26.35
CA SER A 459 -20.21 11.72 -27.24
C SER A 459 -20.51 13.15 -26.76
N THR A 460 -20.31 13.46 -25.47
CA THR A 460 -20.47 14.82 -24.92
C THR A 460 -19.15 15.60 -24.90
N GLY A 461 -18.08 15.06 -25.50
CA GLY A 461 -16.75 15.68 -25.55
C GLY A 461 -15.97 15.63 -24.23
N THR A 462 -16.48 14.93 -23.21
CA THR A 462 -15.79 14.73 -21.92
C THR A 462 -14.67 13.71 -22.08
N THR A 463 -13.50 14.00 -21.53
CA THR A 463 -12.38 13.04 -21.49
C THR A 463 -12.75 11.88 -20.57
N ILE A 464 -12.69 10.66 -21.09
CA ILE A 464 -12.99 9.40 -20.39
C ILE A 464 -11.77 8.49 -20.24
N GLY A 465 -10.62 8.92 -20.77
CA GLY A 465 -9.34 8.26 -20.59
C GLY A 465 -8.28 8.82 -21.53
N TYR A 466 -7.11 8.19 -21.51
CA TYR A 466 -5.97 8.49 -22.38
C TYR A 466 -5.45 7.20 -23.00
N THR A 467 -4.99 7.27 -24.24
CA THR A 467 -4.32 6.19 -24.98
C THR A 467 -3.04 6.72 -25.59
N ASP A 468 -2.17 5.82 -26.02
CA ASP A 468 -0.94 6.13 -26.77
C ASP A 468 -1.22 6.66 -28.18
#